data_AF-A0A7X7F4Q9-F1
#
_entry.id   AF-A0A7X7F4Q9-F1
#
_cell.length_a   1.000
_cell.length_b   1.000
_cell.length_c   1.000
_cell.angle_alpha   90.00
_cell.angle_beta   90.00
_cell.angle_gamma   90.00
#
_symmetry.space_group_name_H-M   'P 1'
#
loop_
_entity.id
_entity.type
_entity.pdbx_description
1 polymer ?
#
loop_
_entity_poly.entity_id
_entity_poly.type
_entity_poly.pdbx_seq_one_letter_code
_entity_poly.pdbx_strand_id
1 'polypeptide(L)'
;MRRRRGHRLPLLAGLMLLVASSVSTSIRAAVLVFSNQTEQSVYFAITTPGDSPQAYRVAAGDVLPVPVYGQVSVRFNAGRQVVDQPAAANSIQTFRYQDRLELTERRFVEAAVAPEECERASRPVDPSLGQSGKIPVMILVDEDEPAARRVWEKRFRDRFEAASDIFEHHARIRFEVVAVGLWESNDLINDFSLSLREFERGVRIERPAQIAVGFTSQYKKPDEKRVHMGGTRGPLFPYLLVREWPQHIAETERLEVLVHELGHILGAVHSPDQKSVMRPLVGDRQSRARAFRIRFDPLNTLAMYVFCEQLRLGRAGGLSEFTPESLALLSGIYAEMQREFPDDTSAGRYRAIMQQQSRPPVVRAVPHPSR
;
A
#
# COMPACT_ATOMS: atom_id res chain seq x y z
N MET A 1 -91.41 -1.50 7.45
CA MET A 1 -91.64 -1.50 5.99
C MET A 1 -90.63 -0.54 5.33
N ARG A 2 -89.69 -1.07 4.53
CA ARG A 2 -88.87 -0.43 3.47
C ARG A 2 -88.56 1.09 3.55
N ARG A 3 -87.28 1.47 3.65
CA ARG A 3 -86.39 1.80 2.49
C ARG A 3 -84.98 2.23 2.94
N ARG A 4 -83.98 1.56 2.36
CA ARG A 4 -82.55 1.92 2.30
C ARG A 4 -82.35 3.17 1.43
N ARG A 5 -81.41 4.03 1.80
CA ARG A 5 -80.52 4.77 0.87
C ARG A 5 -79.15 4.93 1.53
N GLY A 6 -78.11 4.48 0.85
CA GLY A 6 -76.71 4.75 1.18
C GLY A 6 -76.09 5.68 0.15
N HIS A 7 -74.95 6.29 0.51
CA HIS A 7 -73.95 6.86 -0.41
C HIS A 7 -72.58 6.78 0.30
N ARG A 8 -71.69 5.91 -0.21
CA ARG A 8 -70.48 6.22 -1.03
C ARG A 8 -69.31 6.80 -0.22
N LEU A 9 -68.45 5.91 0.26
CA LEU A 9 -67.06 6.20 0.63
C LEU A 9 -66.20 6.32 -0.63
N PRO A 10 -65.28 7.30 -0.73
CA PRO A 10 -64.34 7.41 -1.83
C PRO A 10 -63.19 6.39 -1.68
N LEU A 11 -62.97 5.61 -2.74
CA LEU A 11 -61.78 4.77 -2.94
C LEU A 11 -60.58 5.70 -3.22
N LEU A 12 -59.77 5.94 -2.20
CA LEU A 12 -58.43 6.52 -2.33
C LEU A 12 -57.48 5.41 -2.81
N ALA A 13 -57.24 5.37 -4.13
CA ALA A 13 -56.20 4.56 -4.74
C ALA A 13 -54.83 5.18 -4.38
N GLY A 14 -54.23 4.70 -3.28
CA GLY A 14 -52.85 5.01 -2.92
C GLY A 14 -51.88 4.24 -3.80
N LEU A 15 -51.38 4.90 -4.85
CA LEU A 15 -50.26 4.42 -5.66
C LEU A 15 -48.98 4.49 -4.81
N MET A 16 -48.66 3.41 -4.09
CA MET A 16 -47.35 3.24 -3.45
C MET A 16 -46.30 3.03 -4.55
N LEU A 17 -45.65 4.13 -4.96
CA LEU A 17 -44.46 4.08 -5.79
C LEU A 17 -43.32 3.51 -4.94
N LEU A 18 -43.16 2.19 -4.98
CA LEU A 18 -41.98 1.51 -4.45
C LEU A 18 -40.81 1.92 -5.36
N VAL A 19 -40.18 3.03 -5.03
CA VAL A 19 -38.85 3.36 -5.53
C VAL A 19 -37.94 2.30 -4.94
N ALA A 20 -37.74 1.22 -5.69
CA ALA A 20 -36.68 0.26 -5.47
C ALA A 20 -35.37 1.02 -5.71
N SER A 21 -34.94 1.76 -4.67
CA SER A 21 -33.62 2.33 -4.55
C SER A 21 -32.66 1.17 -4.69
N SER A 22 -32.21 0.93 -5.91
CA SER A 22 -31.21 -0.07 -6.25
C SER A 22 -29.93 0.47 -5.66
N VAL A 23 -29.72 0.17 -4.38
CA VAL A 23 -28.48 0.45 -3.66
C VAL A 23 -27.42 -0.23 -4.48
N SER A 24 -26.70 0.62 -5.19
CA SER A 24 -25.72 0.27 -6.18
C SER A 24 -24.50 -0.21 -5.41
N THR A 25 -24.43 -1.50 -5.10
CA THR A 25 -23.22 -2.10 -4.52
C THR A 25 -22.12 -2.00 -5.56
N SER A 26 -21.21 -1.05 -5.34
CA SER A 26 -20.03 -0.88 -6.17
C SER A 26 -19.17 -2.13 -6.07
N ILE A 27 -18.85 -2.72 -7.22
CA ILE A 27 -17.88 -3.80 -7.34
C ILE A 27 -16.57 -3.26 -6.76
N ARG A 28 -16.08 -3.91 -5.71
CA ARG A 28 -14.82 -3.52 -5.08
C ARG A 28 -13.69 -4.15 -5.87
N ALA A 29 -12.77 -3.30 -6.33
CA ALA A 29 -11.48 -3.77 -6.78
C ALA A 29 -10.77 -4.47 -5.62
N ALA A 30 -10.08 -5.55 -5.96
CA ALA A 30 -9.28 -6.35 -5.06
C ALA A 30 -7.97 -6.71 -5.76
N VAL A 31 -7.06 -7.39 -5.06
CA VAL A 31 -5.77 -7.79 -5.63
C VAL A 31 -5.42 -9.24 -5.33
N LEU A 32 -4.82 -9.93 -6.30
CA LEU A 32 -4.07 -11.15 -6.09
C LEU A 32 -2.58 -10.83 -6.15
N VAL A 33 -1.82 -11.19 -5.13
CA VAL A 33 -0.37 -11.02 -5.15
C VAL A 33 0.29 -12.35 -5.47
N PHE A 34 0.87 -12.47 -6.66
CA PHE A 34 1.59 -13.67 -7.08
C PHE A 34 3.04 -13.59 -6.63
N SER A 35 3.50 -14.56 -5.86
CA SER A 35 4.89 -14.72 -5.46
C SER A 35 5.49 -15.93 -6.17
N ASN A 36 6.60 -15.75 -6.87
CA ASN A 36 7.28 -16.86 -7.53
C ASN A 36 8.53 -17.26 -6.75
N GLN A 37 8.46 -18.39 -6.05
CA GLN A 37 9.60 -18.92 -5.29
C GLN A 37 10.41 -19.96 -6.09
N THR A 38 10.17 -20.06 -7.39
CA THR A 38 10.94 -20.93 -8.30
C THR A 38 12.14 -20.19 -8.91
N GLU A 39 13.06 -20.95 -9.49
CA GLU A 39 14.24 -20.43 -10.20
C GLU A 39 13.93 -19.96 -11.63
N GLN A 40 12.71 -20.20 -12.11
CA GLN A 40 12.29 -19.89 -13.48
C GLN A 40 11.12 -18.92 -13.48
N SER A 41 10.87 -18.28 -14.63
CA SER A 41 9.65 -17.49 -14.78
C SER A 41 8.43 -18.41 -14.85
N VAL A 42 7.35 -18.04 -14.18
CA VAL A 42 6.07 -18.76 -14.26
C VAL A 42 5.11 -17.97 -15.14
N TYR A 43 4.50 -18.67 -16.09
CA TYR A 43 3.42 -18.16 -16.94
C TYR A 43 2.10 -18.73 -16.47
N PHE A 44 1.09 -17.87 -16.37
CA PHE A 44 -0.24 -18.25 -15.92
C PHE A 44 -1.27 -17.33 -16.58
N ALA A 45 -2.55 -17.71 -16.51
CA ALA A 45 -3.66 -16.90 -16.94
C ALA A 45 -4.62 -16.68 -15.77
N ILE A 46 -5.24 -15.51 -15.73
CA ILE A 46 -6.30 -15.19 -14.79
C ILE A 46 -7.60 -15.01 -15.56
N THR A 47 -8.67 -15.62 -15.06
CA THR A 47 -10.03 -15.43 -15.58
C THR A 47 -10.88 -14.75 -14.51
N THR A 48 -11.40 -13.57 -14.81
CA THR A 48 -12.43 -12.87 -14.01
C THR A 48 -13.81 -13.11 -14.61
N PRO A 49 -14.91 -12.94 -13.85
CA PRO A 49 -16.25 -13.20 -14.37
C PRO A 49 -16.59 -12.25 -15.52
N GLY A 50 -16.98 -12.81 -16.66
CA GLY A 50 -17.37 -12.05 -17.85
C GLY A 50 -16.20 -11.67 -18.79
N ASP A 51 -14.96 -11.99 -18.43
CA ASP A 51 -13.78 -11.64 -19.21
C ASP A 51 -13.12 -12.85 -19.88
N SER A 52 -12.37 -12.59 -20.95
CA SER A 52 -11.45 -13.56 -21.52
C SER A 52 -10.24 -13.76 -20.61
N PRO A 53 -9.67 -14.97 -20.53
CA PRO A 53 -8.44 -15.21 -19.77
C PRO A 53 -7.30 -14.26 -20.18
N GLN A 54 -6.70 -13.60 -19.20
CA GLN A 54 -5.58 -12.68 -19.40
C GLN A 54 -4.27 -13.37 -19.00
N ALA A 55 -3.26 -13.31 -19.86
CA ALA A 55 -1.97 -13.95 -19.64
C ALA A 55 -1.01 -13.07 -18.83
N TYR A 56 -0.32 -13.68 -17.88
CA TYR A 56 0.62 -13.04 -16.97
C TYR A 56 1.92 -13.84 -16.88
N ARG A 57 2.98 -13.15 -16.48
CA ARG A 57 4.30 -13.72 -16.20
C ARG A 57 4.84 -13.13 -14.92
N VAL A 58 5.27 -13.97 -13.99
CA VAL A 58 6.04 -13.56 -12.81
C VAL A 58 7.47 -14.10 -12.93
N ALA A 59 8.46 -13.20 -12.84
CA ALA A 59 9.86 -13.57 -12.96
C ALA A 59 10.32 -14.45 -11.79
N ALA A 60 11.45 -15.16 -11.97
CA ALA A 60 12.02 -16.01 -10.92
C ALA A 60 12.31 -15.20 -9.64
N GLY A 61 11.86 -15.73 -8.51
CA GLY A 61 11.98 -15.07 -7.21
C GLY A 61 11.04 -13.87 -7.00
N ASP A 62 10.30 -13.40 -8.02
CA ASP A 62 9.67 -12.07 -8.04
C ASP A 62 8.23 -12.06 -7.49
N VAL A 63 7.67 -10.86 -7.36
CA VAL A 63 6.29 -10.62 -6.92
C VAL A 63 5.53 -9.82 -7.98
N LEU A 64 4.27 -10.19 -8.24
CA LEU A 64 3.40 -9.51 -9.20
C LEU A 64 2.00 -9.30 -8.59
N PRO A 65 1.60 -8.05 -8.25
CA PRO A 65 0.23 -7.74 -7.89
C PRO A 65 -0.65 -7.65 -9.15
N VAL A 66 -1.75 -8.39 -9.17
CA VAL A 66 -2.73 -8.36 -10.25
C VAL A 66 -4.10 -7.96 -9.70
N PRO A 67 -4.65 -6.82 -10.14
CA PRO A 67 -5.97 -6.40 -9.69
C PRO A 67 -7.04 -7.26 -10.31
N VAL A 68 -8.04 -7.57 -9.51
CA VAL A 68 -9.11 -8.48 -9.85
C VAL A 68 -10.44 -7.99 -9.30
N TYR A 69 -11.52 -8.58 -9.80
CA TYR A 69 -12.88 -8.36 -9.33
C TYR A 69 -13.66 -9.67 -9.40
N GLY A 70 -14.60 -9.83 -8.49
CA GLY A 70 -15.44 -11.03 -8.41
C GLY A 70 -14.64 -12.30 -8.13
N GLN A 71 -15.23 -13.44 -8.52
CA GLN A 71 -14.61 -14.75 -8.36
C GLN A 71 -13.57 -15.00 -9.46
N VAL A 72 -12.34 -15.29 -9.06
CA VAL A 72 -11.20 -15.41 -9.97
C VAL A 72 -10.78 -16.87 -10.09
N SER A 73 -10.41 -17.31 -11.30
CA SER A 73 -9.66 -18.56 -11.48
C SER A 73 -8.26 -18.28 -12.01
N VAL A 74 -7.30 -19.09 -11.56
CA VAL A 74 -5.90 -19.03 -11.98
C VAL A 74 -5.55 -20.33 -12.67
N ARG A 75 -5.10 -20.21 -13.92
CA ARG A 75 -4.73 -21.32 -14.79
C ARG A 75 -3.24 -21.32 -15.10
N PHE A 76 -2.55 -22.43 -14.90
CA PHE A 76 -1.10 -22.54 -15.13
C PHE A 76 -0.67 -23.95 -15.53
N ASN A 77 0.53 -24.08 -16.08
CA ASN A 77 1.09 -25.37 -16.48
C ASN A 77 1.92 -25.98 -15.34
N ALA A 78 1.49 -27.14 -14.83
CA ALA A 78 2.20 -27.93 -13.83
C ALA A 78 2.84 -29.17 -14.47
N GLY A 79 3.83 -28.94 -15.33
CA GLY A 79 4.48 -29.99 -16.13
C GLY A 79 3.60 -30.41 -17.31
N ARG A 80 3.10 -31.65 -17.30
CA ARG A 80 2.20 -32.18 -18.37
C ARG A 80 0.72 -31.87 -18.15
N GLN A 81 0.38 -31.33 -16.98
CA GLN A 81 -1.00 -31.01 -16.61
C GLN A 81 -1.20 -29.51 -16.64
N VAL A 82 -2.38 -29.08 -17.09
CA VAL A 82 -2.84 -27.70 -16.92
C VAL A 82 -3.74 -27.69 -15.70
N VAL A 83 -3.37 -26.90 -14.70
CA VAL A 83 -4.15 -26.70 -13.47
C VAL A 83 -4.98 -25.45 -13.63
N ASP A 84 -6.25 -25.51 -13.24
CA ASP A 84 -7.15 -24.36 -13.13
C ASP A 84 -7.79 -24.44 -11.74
N GLN A 85 -7.56 -23.43 -10.92
CA GLN A 85 -8.05 -23.41 -9.54
C GLN A 85 -8.63 -22.04 -9.18
N PRO A 86 -9.67 -21.98 -8.33
CA PRO A 86 -10.19 -20.71 -7.84
C PRO A 86 -9.13 -20.00 -6.97
N ALA A 87 -9.12 -18.67 -7.03
CA ALA A 87 -8.29 -17.82 -6.18
C ALA A 87 -9.15 -16.80 -5.46
N ALA A 88 -8.96 -16.66 -4.16
CA ALA A 88 -9.65 -15.68 -3.35
C ALA A 88 -9.03 -14.29 -3.57
N ALA A 89 -9.87 -13.29 -3.82
CA ALA A 89 -9.46 -11.89 -3.80
C ALA A 89 -8.72 -11.51 -2.49
N ASN A 90 -7.79 -10.55 -2.57
CA ASN A 90 -7.00 -10.06 -1.43
C ASN A 90 -6.18 -11.15 -0.74
N SER A 91 -5.55 -12.01 -1.54
CA SER A 91 -4.73 -13.12 -1.08
C SER A 91 -3.34 -13.11 -1.73
N ILE A 92 -2.44 -13.90 -1.15
CA ILE A 92 -1.13 -14.18 -1.75
C ILE A 92 -1.18 -15.58 -2.36
N GLN A 93 -0.80 -15.65 -3.64
CA GLN A 93 -0.73 -16.85 -4.44
C GLN A 93 0.75 -17.18 -4.67
N THR A 94 1.27 -18.24 -4.06
CA THR A 94 2.71 -18.56 -4.13
C THR A 94 2.96 -19.75 -5.03
N PHE A 95 3.72 -19.53 -6.11
CA PHE A 95 4.26 -20.59 -6.95
C PHE A 95 5.50 -21.20 -6.30
N ARG A 96 5.49 -22.54 -6.15
CA ARG A 96 6.62 -23.32 -5.62
C ARG A 96 6.84 -24.55 -6.49
N TYR A 97 8.09 -24.99 -6.58
CA TYR A 97 8.44 -26.25 -7.24
C TYR A 97 8.76 -27.28 -6.16
N GLN A 98 8.00 -28.38 -6.12
CA GLN A 98 8.31 -29.56 -5.33
C GLN A 98 8.63 -30.70 -6.30
N ASP A 99 7.63 -31.52 -6.65
CA ASP A 99 7.71 -32.48 -7.76
C ASP A 99 7.19 -31.89 -9.08
N ARG A 100 6.26 -30.95 -8.95
CA ARG A 100 5.67 -30.15 -10.03
C ARG A 100 5.50 -28.71 -9.55
N LEU A 101 5.14 -27.83 -10.47
CA LEU A 101 4.74 -26.47 -10.12
C LEU A 101 3.41 -26.52 -9.36
N GLU A 102 3.38 -25.93 -8.17
CA GLU A 102 2.21 -25.84 -7.30
C GLU A 102 1.90 -24.38 -6.99
N LEU A 103 0.62 -24.08 -6.76
CA LEU A 103 0.14 -22.77 -6.36
C LEU A 103 -0.56 -22.87 -5.00
N THR A 104 0.08 -22.33 -3.97
CA THR A 104 -0.47 -22.29 -2.61
C THR A 104 -1.07 -20.92 -2.32
N GLU A 105 -2.25 -20.91 -1.71
CA GLU A 105 -2.95 -19.67 -1.34
C GLU A 105 -2.77 -19.34 0.15
N ARG A 106 -2.62 -18.05 0.46
CA ARG A 106 -2.64 -17.52 1.83
C ARG A 106 -3.68 -16.39 1.93
N ARG A 107 -4.60 -16.52 2.89
CA ARG A 107 -5.69 -15.56 3.19
C ARG A 107 -5.46 -14.89 4.55
N PHE A 108 -5.98 -13.67 4.70
CA PHE A 108 -5.72 -12.81 5.89
C PHE A 108 -6.98 -12.42 6.67
N VAL A 109 -8.15 -12.62 6.08
CA VAL A 109 -9.43 -12.40 6.71
C VAL A 109 -10.27 -13.65 6.43
N GLU A 110 -10.90 -14.22 7.46
CA GLU A 110 -12.00 -15.16 7.24
C GLU A 110 -13.09 -14.37 6.52
N ALA A 111 -13.29 -14.65 5.24
CA ALA A 111 -14.22 -13.92 4.40
C ALA A 111 -15.64 -13.98 4.99
N ALA A 112 -15.98 -13.01 5.84
CA ALA A 112 -17.33 -12.77 6.33
C ALA A 112 -18.19 -12.06 5.29
N VAL A 113 -17.65 -11.80 4.09
CA VAL A 113 -18.44 -11.33 2.95
C VAL A 113 -18.97 -12.58 2.25
N ALA A 114 -20.25 -12.86 2.48
CA ALA A 114 -20.93 -13.98 1.83
C ALA A 114 -20.76 -13.88 0.29
N PRO A 115 -20.46 -15.00 -0.40
CA PRO A 115 -20.29 -15.04 -1.87
C PRO A 115 -21.46 -14.43 -2.65
N GLU A 116 -22.65 -14.39 -2.05
CA GLU A 116 -23.90 -13.94 -2.68
C GLU A 116 -23.88 -12.45 -3.11
N GLU A 117 -23.00 -11.62 -2.54
CA GLU A 117 -22.85 -10.23 -3.00
C GLU A 117 -21.95 -10.08 -4.24
N CYS A 118 -21.11 -11.08 -4.55
CA CYS A 118 -20.22 -11.05 -5.72
C CYS A 118 -20.93 -11.42 -7.04
N GLU A 119 -22.03 -12.19 -7.02
CA GLU A 119 -22.69 -12.63 -8.26
C GLU A 119 -23.49 -11.52 -8.97
N ARG A 120 -23.87 -10.43 -8.28
CA ARG A 120 -24.69 -9.34 -8.87
C ARG A 120 -23.88 -8.25 -9.61
N ALA A 121 -22.59 -8.48 -9.77
CA ALA A 121 -21.61 -7.49 -10.18
C ALA A 121 -21.28 -7.58 -11.69
N SER A 122 -22.26 -7.41 -12.59
CA SER A 122 -22.02 -7.31 -14.05
C SER A 122 -21.74 -5.86 -14.50
N ARG A 123 -21.22 -5.00 -13.62
CA ARG A 123 -20.91 -3.61 -14.00
C ARG A 123 -19.61 -3.53 -14.78
N PRO A 124 -19.50 -2.59 -15.73
CA PRO A 124 -18.23 -2.28 -16.37
C PRO A 124 -17.17 -1.99 -15.33
N VAL A 125 -16.02 -2.63 -15.48
CA VAL A 125 -14.81 -2.33 -14.70
C VAL A 125 -14.49 -0.85 -14.87
N ASP A 126 -14.31 -0.12 -13.77
CA ASP A 126 -13.90 1.28 -13.84
C ASP A 126 -12.51 1.34 -14.53
N PRO A 127 -12.39 2.02 -15.69
CA PRO A 127 -11.12 2.11 -16.41
C PRO A 127 -10.00 2.75 -15.57
N SER A 128 -10.32 3.51 -14.51
CA SER A 128 -9.35 4.06 -13.57
C SER A 128 -8.58 2.99 -12.78
N LEU A 129 -9.10 1.75 -12.69
CA LEU A 129 -8.44 0.65 -12.01
C LEU A 129 -7.10 0.28 -12.65
N GLY A 130 -6.94 0.54 -13.95
CA GLY A 130 -5.69 0.36 -14.69
C GLY A 130 -4.65 1.46 -14.49
N GLN A 131 -5.03 2.64 -13.99
CA GLN A 131 -4.14 3.81 -13.95
C GLN A 131 -3.32 3.87 -12.67
N SER A 132 -2.02 4.09 -12.78
CA SER A 132 -1.19 4.35 -11.60
C SER A 132 -1.56 5.69 -10.96
N GLY A 133 -1.75 5.70 -9.64
CA GLY A 133 -1.95 6.95 -8.92
C GLY A 133 -0.64 7.70 -8.76
N LYS A 134 -0.74 8.99 -8.41
CA LYS A 134 0.41 9.85 -8.18
C LYS A 134 0.38 10.43 -6.78
N ILE A 135 1.52 10.46 -6.12
CA ILE A 135 1.73 11.18 -4.87
C ILE A 135 2.66 12.35 -5.16
N PRO A 136 2.16 13.60 -5.12
CA PRO A 136 2.99 14.79 -5.25
C PRO A 136 4.00 14.93 -4.11
N VAL A 137 5.27 15.06 -4.44
CA VAL A 137 6.40 15.13 -3.50
C VAL A 137 7.09 16.49 -3.59
N MET A 138 7.38 17.07 -2.43
CA MET A 138 8.34 18.15 -2.28
C MET A 138 9.67 17.57 -1.79
N ILE A 139 10.76 17.86 -2.51
CA ILE A 139 12.12 17.50 -2.09
C ILE A 139 12.77 18.70 -1.41
N LEU A 140 13.35 18.48 -0.24
CA LEU A 140 14.11 19.49 0.48
C LEU A 140 15.50 18.95 0.77
N VAL A 141 16.50 19.81 0.66
CA VAL A 141 17.89 19.47 0.94
C VAL A 141 18.41 20.45 1.96
N ASP A 142 19.21 20.00 2.92
CA ASP A 142 19.84 20.94 3.85
C ASP A 142 20.78 21.91 3.14
N GLU A 143 21.03 23.05 3.79
CA GLU A 143 21.94 24.09 3.33
C GLU A 143 23.39 23.61 3.19
N ASP A 144 23.73 22.49 3.84
CA ASP A 144 25.07 21.88 3.84
C ASP A 144 25.34 20.99 2.63
N GLU A 145 24.38 20.76 1.73
CA GLU A 145 24.63 20.00 0.51
C GLU A 145 25.70 20.70 -0.36
N PRO A 146 26.87 20.08 -0.56
CA PRO A 146 28.00 20.75 -1.21
C PRO A 146 27.83 20.88 -2.72
N ALA A 147 26.95 20.08 -3.35
CA ALA A 147 26.72 20.16 -4.78
C ALA A 147 25.89 21.41 -5.15
N ALA A 148 26.16 21.98 -6.32
CA ALA A 148 25.30 23.03 -6.86
C ALA A 148 23.86 22.49 -7.07
N ARG A 149 22.85 23.34 -6.87
CA ARG A 149 21.42 23.00 -6.99
C ARG A 149 21.06 22.13 -8.20
N ARG A 150 21.53 22.52 -9.39
CA ARG A 150 21.27 21.78 -10.63
C ARG A 150 21.73 20.31 -10.55
N VAL A 151 22.83 20.05 -9.86
CA VAL A 151 23.44 18.71 -9.76
C VAL A 151 22.66 17.84 -8.78
N TRP A 152 22.42 18.32 -7.55
CA TRP A 152 21.67 17.52 -6.57
C TRP A 152 20.21 17.34 -6.97
N GLU A 153 19.59 18.35 -7.58
CA GLU A 153 18.18 18.28 -7.98
C GLU A 153 17.98 17.19 -9.02
N LYS A 154 18.83 17.16 -10.06
CA LYS A 154 18.79 16.11 -11.07
C LYS A 154 18.96 14.73 -10.42
N ARG A 155 19.96 14.58 -9.56
CA ARG A 155 20.25 13.31 -8.86
C ARG A 155 19.03 12.81 -8.07
N PHE A 156 18.39 13.67 -7.28
CA PHE A 156 17.23 13.25 -6.49
C PHE A 156 16.00 12.98 -7.36
N ARG A 157 15.76 13.75 -8.41
CA ARG A 157 14.69 13.45 -9.38
C ARG A 157 14.90 12.09 -10.06
N ASP A 158 16.11 11.80 -10.51
CA ASP A 158 16.44 10.50 -11.10
C ASP A 158 16.20 9.35 -10.11
N ARG A 159 16.53 9.56 -8.83
CA ARG A 159 16.28 8.57 -7.76
C ARG A 159 14.79 8.36 -7.49
N PHE A 160 14.00 9.43 -7.45
CA PHE A 160 12.55 9.34 -7.29
C PHE A 160 11.87 8.66 -8.48
N GLU A 161 12.38 8.85 -9.69
CA GLU A 161 11.90 8.13 -10.87
C GLU A 161 12.17 6.62 -10.73
N ALA A 162 13.39 6.24 -10.36
CA ALA A 162 13.74 4.84 -10.11
C ALA A 162 12.93 4.22 -8.96
N ALA A 163 12.67 4.98 -7.89
CA ALA A 163 11.78 4.55 -6.81
C ALA A 163 10.35 4.37 -7.33
N SER A 164 9.85 5.32 -8.13
CA SER A 164 8.50 5.26 -8.71
C SER A 164 8.29 4.03 -9.56
N ASP A 165 9.27 3.59 -10.33
CA ASP A 165 9.15 2.35 -11.12
C ASP A 165 8.97 1.12 -10.22
N ILE A 166 9.64 1.07 -9.06
CA ILE A 166 9.48 -0.01 -8.07
C ILE A 166 8.09 0.05 -7.44
N PHE A 167 7.63 1.24 -7.00
CA PHE A 167 6.32 1.39 -6.39
C PHE A 167 5.16 1.23 -7.37
N GLU A 168 5.34 1.58 -8.64
CA GLU A 168 4.34 1.33 -9.67
C GLU A 168 4.15 -0.17 -9.87
N HIS A 169 5.25 -0.92 -9.94
CA HIS A 169 5.22 -2.38 -10.04
C HIS A 169 4.51 -3.04 -8.84
N HIS A 170 4.77 -2.58 -7.61
CA HIS A 170 4.25 -3.23 -6.40
C HIS A 170 2.90 -2.69 -5.91
N ALA A 171 2.56 -1.43 -6.17
CA ALA A 171 1.40 -0.77 -5.57
C ALA A 171 0.66 0.20 -6.52
N ARG A 172 1.05 0.26 -7.81
CA ARG A 172 0.47 1.17 -8.82
C ARG A 172 0.46 2.64 -8.38
N ILE A 173 1.53 3.07 -7.72
CA ILE A 173 1.75 4.47 -7.33
C ILE A 173 3.08 4.94 -7.91
N ARG A 174 3.09 6.19 -8.40
CA ARG A 174 4.31 6.93 -8.74
C ARG A 174 4.44 8.15 -7.84
N PHE A 175 5.67 8.56 -7.57
CA PHE A 175 5.98 9.79 -6.84
C PHE A 175 6.31 10.90 -7.84
N GLU A 176 5.56 11.99 -7.80
CA GLU A 176 5.72 13.11 -8.73
C GLU A 176 6.39 14.28 -8.02
N VAL A 177 7.63 14.59 -8.37
CA VAL A 177 8.37 15.70 -7.73
C VAL A 177 7.86 17.03 -8.25
N VAL A 178 6.97 17.67 -7.47
CA VAL A 178 6.29 18.93 -7.82
C VAL A 178 6.99 20.18 -7.28
N ALA A 179 7.81 20.04 -6.25
CA ALA A 179 8.55 21.14 -5.63
C ALA A 179 9.93 20.67 -5.17
N VAL A 180 10.90 21.60 -5.18
CA VAL A 180 12.26 21.39 -4.69
C VAL A 180 12.74 22.64 -3.97
N GLY A 181 13.41 22.47 -2.85
CA GLY A 181 13.86 23.60 -2.03
C GLY A 181 15.02 23.25 -1.11
N LEU A 182 15.42 24.24 -0.33
CA LEU A 182 16.32 24.07 0.80
C LEU A 182 15.51 24.14 2.09
N TRP A 183 16.02 23.53 3.16
CA TRP A 183 15.58 23.79 4.52
C TRP A 183 16.80 24.13 5.37
N GLU A 184 16.59 24.93 6.41
CA GLU A 184 17.64 25.31 7.36
C GLU A 184 17.67 24.25 8.48
N SER A 185 18.76 23.49 8.59
CA SER A 185 18.97 22.49 9.64
C SER A 185 19.98 22.94 10.69
N ASN A 186 19.82 22.48 11.92
CA ASN A 186 20.73 22.84 13.01
C ASN A 186 21.89 21.87 13.14
N ASP A 187 23.09 22.30 12.73
CA ASP A 187 24.35 21.53 12.75
C ASP A 187 24.74 21.00 14.13
N LEU A 188 24.16 21.54 15.21
CA LEU A 188 24.41 21.07 16.57
C LEU A 188 23.65 19.77 16.88
N ILE A 189 22.64 19.42 16.08
CA ILE A 189 21.81 18.23 16.26
C ILE A 189 22.48 17.02 15.59
N ASN A 190 23.11 16.18 16.41
CA ASN A 190 23.75 14.94 15.95
C ASN A 190 22.86 13.68 16.11
N ASP A 191 21.66 13.84 16.67
CA ASP A 191 20.68 12.76 16.82
C ASP A 191 19.64 12.81 15.69
N PHE A 192 19.51 11.70 14.96
CA PHE A 192 18.59 11.62 13.82
C PHE A 192 17.14 11.92 14.19
N SER A 193 16.68 11.44 15.34
CA SER A 193 15.29 11.61 15.79
C SER A 193 15.01 13.06 16.18
N LEU A 194 16.02 13.80 16.63
CA LEU A 194 15.94 15.25 16.83
C LEU A 194 15.90 15.99 15.49
N SER A 195 16.72 15.65 14.50
CA SER A 195 16.65 16.30 13.17
C SER A 195 15.35 16.00 12.45
N LEU A 196 14.80 14.79 12.53
CA LEU A 196 13.48 14.51 11.97
C LEU A 196 12.39 15.38 12.63
N ARG A 197 12.45 15.57 13.95
CA ARG A 197 11.53 16.47 14.68
C ARG A 197 11.71 17.94 14.30
N GLU A 198 12.94 18.36 14.03
CA GLU A 198 13.23 19.69 13.54
C GLU A 198 12.66 19.89 12.13
N PHE A 199 12.94 18.97 11.21
CA PHE A 199 12.41 18.97 9.86
C PHE A 199 10.88 19.09 9.84
N GLU A 200 10.17 18.26 10.60
CA GLU A 200 8.72 18.30 10.73
C GLU A 200 8.16 19.64 11.26
N ARG A 201 8.93 20.36 12.06
CA ARG A 201 8.50 21.66 12.65
C ARG A 201 8.86 22.84 11.76
N GLY A 202 10.02 22.78 11.11
CA GLY A 202 10.55 23.87 10.28
C GLY A 202 9.96 23.87 8.88
N VAL A 203 9.57 22.71 8.36
CA VAL A 203 9.09 22.57 6.99
C VAL A 203 7.57 22.71 6.90
N ARG A 204 7.13 23.52 5.94
CA ARG A 204 5.74 23.59 5.51
C ARG A 204 5.59 22.90 4.16
N ILE A 205 4.65 21.98 4.06
CA ILE A 205 4.33 21.31 2.79
C ILE A 205 3.47 22.24 1.94
N GLU A 206 4.04 22.73 0.84
CA GLU A 206 3.35 23.62 -0.08
C GLU A 206 2.53 22.83 -1.11
N ARG A 207 1.30 23.27 -1.37
CA ARG A 207 0.47 22.64 -2.41
C ARG A 207 1.11 22.83 -3.79
N PRO A 208 1.09 21.82 -4.68
CA PRO A 208 0.27 20.60 -4.59
C PRO A 208 0.94 19.41 -3.88
N ALA A 209 2.10 19.59 -3.23
CA ALA A 209 2.77 18.49 -2.54
C ALA A 209 1.90 17.91 -1.41
N GLN A 210 1.98 16.59 -1.25
CA GLN A 210 1.31 15.84 -0.18
C GLN A 210 2.31 15.32 0.86
N ILE A 211 3.54 15.05 0.42
CA ILE A 211 4.64 14.66 1.30
C ILE A 211 5.87 15.54 1.07
N ALA A 212 6.63 15.78 2.13
CA ALA A 212 7.95 16.40 2.10
C ALA A 212 9.02 15.36 2.42
N VAL A 213 10.03 15.28 1.56
CA VAL A 213 11.18 14.41 1.74
C VAL A 213 12.44 15.27 1.88
N GLY A 214 12.99 15.30 3.08
CA GLY A 214 14.23 15.96 3.42
C GLY A 214 15.43 15.06 3.18
N PHE A 215 16.49 15.62 2.61
CA PHE A 215 17.81 15.00 2.48
C PHE A 215 18.80 15.81 3.32
N THR A 216 19.50 15.14 4.23
CA THR A 216 20.47 15.78 5.13
C THR A 216 21.89 15.25 4.98
N SER A 217 22.83 16.16 4.77
CA SER A 217 24.27 15.98 4.59
C SER A 217 25.05 16.11 5.91
N GLN A 218 24.41 16.58 6.99
CA GLN A 218 25.06 16.97 8.27
C GLN A 218 25.76 15.84 9.04
N TYR A 219 25.56 14.58 8.66
CA TYR A 219 25.99 13.45 9.48
C TYR A 219 27.37 12.92 9.10
N LYS A 220 28.35 13.16 9.98
CA LYS A 220 29.61 12.40 9.99
C LYS A 220 29.31 10.92 10.23
N LYS A 221 30.13 10.05 9.62
CA LYS A 221 30.02 8.59 9.74
C LYS A 221 29.83 8.22 11.22
N PRO A 222 28.69 7.63 11.63
CA PRO A 222 28.48 7.33 13.03
C PRO A 222 29.53 6.32 13.51
N ASP A 223 30.02 6.52 14.73
CA ASP A 223 31.00 5.62 15.36
C ASP A 223 30.38 4.27 15.75
N GLU A 224 29.05 4.11 15.63
CA GLU A 224 28.30 2.96 16.12
C GLU A 224 27.81 2.00 15.03
N LYS A 225 27.61 0.73 15.44
CA LYS A 225 27.26 -0.42 14.61
C LYS A 225 25.84 -0.39 14.01
N ARG A 226 25.02 0.63 14.29
CA ARG A 226 23.67 0.79 13.71
C ARG A 226 23.43 2.25 13.37
N VAL A 227 23.26 2.52 12.09
CA VAL A 227 23.00 3.87 11.59
C VAL A 227 21.57 3.92 11.09
N HIS A 228 20.73 4.75 11.71
CA HIS A 228 19.45 5.14 11.13
C HIS A 228 19.74 5.95 9.86
N MET A 229 19.37 5.40 8.70
CA MET A 229 19.62 5.98 7.38
C MET A 229 18.48 6.89 6.91
N GLY A 230 17.29 6.66 7.45
CA GLY A 230 16.13 7.50 7.26
C GLY A 230 15.11 7.26 8.36
N GLY A 231 13.98 7.95 8.26
CA GLY A 231 12.86 7.69 9.15
C GLY A 231 11.62 8.51 8.85
N THR A 232 10.51 7.97 9.32
CA THR A 232 9.16 8.55 9.31
C THR A 232 8.44 8.18 10.61
N ARG A 233 7.30 8.81 10.92
CA ARG A 233 6.47 8.45 12.09
C ARG A 233 5.49 7.32 11.85
N GLY A 234 5.46 6.78 10.63
CA GLY A 234 4.64 5.65 10.25
C GLY A 234 3.80 5.92 8.99
N PRO A 235 2.69 5.19 8.82
CA PRO A 235 1.93 5.21 7.58
C PRO A 235 1.19 6.54 7.39
N LEU A 236 1.17 7.06 6.15
CA LEU A 236 0.64 8.38 5.76
C LEU A 236 1.20 9.57 6.53
N PHE A 237 2.30 9.40 7.25
CA PHE A 237 2.95 10.56 7.84
C PHE A 237 3.64 11.37 6.74
N PRO A 238 3.36 12.67 6.60
CA PRO A 238 3.70 13.40 5.38
C PRO A 238 5.13 13.93 5.36
N TYR A 239 5.97 13.56 6.34
CA TYR A 239 7.36 13.96 6.42
C TYR A 239 8.27 12.72 6.45
N LEU A 240 9.34 12.78 5.69
CA LEU A 240 10.39 11.78 5.63
C LEU A 240 11.73 12.51 5.65
N LEU A 241 12.68 12.02 6.45
CA LEU A 241 14.06 12.51 6.42
C LEU A 241 14.98 11.34 6.01
N VAL A 242 15.90 11.58 5.08
CA VAL A 242 16.94 10.64 4.64
C VAL A 242 18.30 11.26 4.85
N ARG A 243 19.24 10.48 5.39
CA ARG A 243 20.65 10.88 5.46
C ARG A 243 21.32 10.68 4.10
N GLU A 244 21.87 11.76 3.57
CA GLU A 244 22.82 11.74 2.46
C GLU A 244 24.23 11.55 3.02
N TRP A 245 24.67 10.29 3.07
CA TRP A 245 26.02 9.92 3.52
C TRP A 245 27.13 10.47 2.60
N PRO A 246 28.39 10.50 3.11
CA PRO A 246 29.57 10.86 2.33
C PRO A 246 29.72 10.05 1.03
N GLN A 247 30.53 10.56 0.12
CA GLN A 247 30.67 10.17 -1.29
C GLN A 247 30.89 8.66 -1.60
N HIS A 248 31.09 7.80 -0.60
CA HIS A 248 31.42 6.37 -0.76
C HIS A 248 30.22 5.42 -0.78
N ILE A 249 29.00 5.91 -0.53
CA ILE A 249 27.77 5.14 -0.73
C ILE A 249 27.43 5.10 -2.22
N ALA A 250 27.03 3.92 -2.71
CA ALA A 250 26.59 3.75 -4.09
C ALA A 250 25.16 4.27 -4.26
N GLU A 251 24.81 4.77 -5.44
CA GLU A 251 23.46 5.30 -5.69
C GLU A 251 22.36 4.23 -5.50
N THR A 252 22.66 2.96 -5.77
CA THR A 252 21.73 1.84 -5.54
C THR A 252 21.39 1.66 -4.06
N GLU A 253 22.34 1.92 -3.16
CA GLU A 253 22.09 1.88 -1.71
C GLU A 253 21.26 3.08 -1.26
N ARG A 254 21.48 4.27 -1.84
CA ARG A 254 20.65 5.45 -1.55
C ARG A 254 19.22 5.24 -2.02
N LEU A 255 19.05 4.65 -3.21
CA LEU A 255 17.75 4.24 -3.73
C LEU A 255 17.08 3.22 -2.80
N GLU A 256 17.82 2.22 -2.32
CA GLU A 256 17.30 1.22 -1.38
C GLU A 256 16.77 1.85 -0.09
N VAL A 257 17.54 2.77 0.52
CA VAL A 257 17.11 3.51 1.72
C VAL A 257 15.85 4.33 1.41
N LEU A 258 15.82 5.08 0.30
CA LEU A 258 14.65 5.86 -0.05
C LEU A 258 13.40 4.98 -0.24
N VAL A 259 13.54 3.83 -0.92
CA VAL A 259 12.43 2.89 -1.14
C VAL A 259 11.97 2.27 0.18
N HIS A 260 12.88 1.95 1.10
CA HIS A 260 12.55 1.45 2.43
C HIS A 260 11.66 2.45 3.20
N GLU A 261 12.09 3.71 3.29
CA GLU A 261 11.38 4.73 4.04
C GLU A 261 10.05 5.14 3.38
N LEU A 262 10.01 5.25 2.05
CA LEU A 262 8.75 5.45 1.32
C LEU A 262 7.81 4.25 1.50
N GLY A 263 8.36 3.05 1.63
CA GLY A 263 7.61 1.84 1.94
C GLY A 263 6.86 1.99 3.26
N HIS A 264 7.52 2.46 4.31
CA HIS A 264 6.89 2.75 5.60
C HIS A 264 5.75 3.76 5.50
N ILE A 265 5.92 4.85 4.73
CA ILE A 265 4.83 5.81 4.48
C ILE A 265 3.62 5.12 3.84
N LEU A 266 3.86 4.16 2.94
CA LEU A 266 2.82 3.43 2.21
C LEU A 266 2.34 2.14 2.91
N GLY A 267 2.61 2.00 4.21
CA GLY A 267 2.06 0.89 4.99
C GLY A 267 2.94 -0.34 5.06
N ALA A 268 4.14 -0.34 4.46
CA ALA A 268 5.08 -1.44 4.61
C ALA A 268 5.71 -1.46 6.01
N VAL A 269 6.04 -2.65 6.48
CA VAL A 269 6.67 -2.90 7.79
C VAL A 269 7.86 -3.81 7.62
N HIS A 270 8.69 -3.94 8.66
CA HIS A 270 9.89 -4.76 8.53
C HIS A 270 9.57 -6.22 8.21
N SER A 271 10.46 -6.83 7.45
CA SER A 271 10.33 -8.19 6.93
C SER A 271 11.53 -9.03 7.34
N PRO A 272 11.34 -10.32 7.71
CA PRO A 272 12.45 -11.22 7.96
C PRO A 272 13.13 -11.68 6.67
N ASP A 273 12.47 -11.50 5.51
CA ASP A 273 13.03 -11.82 4.20
C ASP A 273 14.20 -10.90 3.86
N GLN A 274 15.41 -11.47 3.85
CA GLN A 274 16.65 -10.75 3.50
C GLN A 274 16.67 -10.26 2.06
N LYS A 275 15.78 -10.74 1.18
CA LYS A 275 15.63 -10.24 -0.19
C LYS A 275 14.61 -9.10 -0.31
N SER A 276 13.94 -8.74 0.78
CA SER A 276 13.03 -7.61 0.85
C SER A 276 13.80 -6.32 1.11
N VAL A 277 13.38 -5.23 0.47
CA VAL A 277 13.82 -3.87 0.82
C VAL A 277 13.44 -3.53 2.26
N MET A 278 12.39 -4.16 2.80
CA MET A 278 11.90 -3.94 4.16
C MET A 278 12.65 -4.76 5.23
N ARG A 279 13.81 -5.34 4.94
CA ARG A 279 14.62 -5.93 6.02
C ARG A 279 15.08 -4.84 7.01
N PRO A 280 15.24 -5.13 8.32
CA PRO A 280 15.55 -4.10 9.31
C PRO A 280 16.89 -3.38 9.13
N LEU A 281 17.84 -4.00 8.43
CA LEU A 281 19.16 -3.42 8.18
C LEU A 281 19.30 -3.04 6.71
N VAL A 282 19.21 -1.75 6.43
CA VAL A 282 19.49 -1.17 5.10
C VAL A 282 20.83 -0.44 5.09
N GLY A 283 21.43 -0.27 3.91
CA GLY A 283 22.78 0.31 3.79
C GLY A 283 23.92 -0.64 4.16
N ASP A 284 23.64 -1.94 4.22
CA ASP A 284 24.58 -3.04 4.49
C ASP A 284 25.33 -3.51 3.23
N ARG A 285 25.24 -2.77 2.13
CA ARG A 285 25.84 -3.06 0.81
C ARG A 285 25.21 -4.21 0.04
N GLN A 286 24.11 -4.78 0.51
CA GLN A 286 23.44 -5.86 -0.21
C GLN A 286 22.98 -5.42 -1.60
N SER A 287 22.49 -4.18 -1.75
CA SER A 287 22.11 -3.58 -3.02
C SER A 287 23.25 -3.30 -4.01
N ARG A 288 24.51 -3.53 -3.61
CA ARG A 288 25.66 -3.55 -4.54
C ARG A 288 25.83 -4.91 -5.22
N ALA A 289 25.28 -5.98 -4.66
CA ALA A 289 25.39 -7.30 -5.25
C ALA A 289 24.57 -7.36 -6.55
N ARG A 290 25.18 -7.83 -7.64
CA ARG A 290 24.52 -7.93 -8.96
C ARG A 290 23.21 -8.74 -8.94
N ALA A 291 23.10 -9.70 -8.02
CA ALA A 291 21.92 -10.55 -7.88
C ALA A 291 20.80 -9.91 -7.04
N PHE A 292 21.10 -8.85 -6.27
CA PHE A 292 20.10 -8.20 -5.45
C PHE A 292 19.22 -7.28 -6.28
N ARG A 293 17.92 -7.31 -6.01
CA ARG A 293 16.92 -6.43 -6.61
C ARG A 293 16.17 -5.76 -5.48
N ILE A 294 16.07 -4.43 -5.53
CA ILE A 294 15.26 -3.67 -4.58
C ILE A 294 13.80 -3.99 -4.89
N ARG A 295 13.12 -4.66 -3.96
CA ARG A 295 11.74 -5.14 -4.12
C ARG A 295 11.10 -5.38 -2.77
N PHE A 296 9.78 -5.42 -2.75
CA PHE A 296 9.02 -5.81 -1.56
C PHE A 296 8.73 -7.31 -1.55
N ASP A 297 8.64 -7.89 -0.36
CA ASP A 297 8.11 -9.24 -0.18
C ASP A 297 6.59 -9.28 -0.46
N PRO A 298 5.99 -10.47 -0.60
CA PRO A 298 4.58 -10.60 -0.94
C PRO A 298 3.61 -9.99 0.09
N LEU A 299 3.95 -10.05 1.39
CA LEU A 299 3.10 -9.50 2.44
C LEU A 299 3.09 -7.97 2.36
N ASN A 300 4.27 -7.35 2.27
CA ASN A 300 4.39 -5.91 2.12
C ASN A 300 3.77 -5.41 0.81
N THR A 301 3.92 -6.17 -0.29
CA THR A 301 3.25 -5.86 -1.56
C THR A 301 1.73 -5.83 -1.40
N LEU A 302 1.14 -6.83 -0.74
CA LEU A 302 -0.31 -6.85 -0.50
C LEU A 302 -0.76 -5.69 0.39
N ALA A 303 -0.07 -5.46 1.50
CA ALA A 303 -0.39 -4.35 2.42
C ALA A 303 -0.35 -3.00 1.70
N MET A 304 0.76 -2.71 1.00
CA MET A 304 0.93 -1.48 0.24
C MET A 304 -0.11 -1.33 -0.86
N TYR A 305 -0.46 -2.41 -1.57
CA TYR A 305 -1.46 -2.34 -2.63
C TYR A 305 -2.83 -1.91 -2.08
N VAL A 306 -3.30 -2.55 -1.00
CA VAL A 306 -4.56 -2.20 -0.33
C VAL A 306 -4.53 -0.75 0.15
N PHE A 307 -3.39 -0.34 0.71
CA PHE A 307 -3.16 1.00 1.21
C PHE A 307 -3.24 2.06 0.10
N CYS A 308 -2.47 1.85 -0.97
CA CYS A 308 -2.37 2.73 -2.11
C CYS A 308 -3.68 2.79 -2.90
N GLU A 309 -4.46 1.71 -2.94
CA GLU A 309 -5.77 1.70 -3.55
C GLU A 309 -6.72 2.72 -2.92
N GLN A 310 -6.70 2.90 -1.59
CA GLN A 310 -7.50 3.94 -0.93
C GLN A 310 -7.10 5.35 -1.39
N LEU A 311 -5.80 5.58 -1.62
CA LEU A 311 -5.28 6.84 -2.13
C LEU A 311 -5.65 7.07 -3.59
N ARG A 312 -5.47 6.08 -4.47
CA ARG A 312 -5.77 6.19 -5.91
C ARG A 312 -7.24 6.49 -6.17
N LEU A 313 -8.13 5.89 -5.39
CA LEU A 313 -9.56 6.09 -5.52
C LEU A 313 -10.03 7.46 -4.96
N GLY A 314 -9.11 8.30 -4.50
CA GLY A 314 -9.39 9.60 -3.89
C GLY A 314 -10.24 9.48 -2.62
N ARG A 315 -10.26 8.29 -2.01
CA ARG A 315 -11.13 7.97 -0.88
C ARG A 315 -10.53 8.37 0.45
N ALA A 316 -9.22 8.57 0.51
CA ALA A 316 -8.52 8.82 1.75
C ALA A 316 -7.41 9.87 1.62
N GLY A 317 -7.55 10.98 2.33
CA GLY A 317 -6.45 11.86 2.74
C GLY A 317 -5.76 11.39 4.03
N GLY A 318 -6.33 10.40 4.73
CA GLY A 318 -5.80 9.83 5.96
C GLY A 318 -6.43 8.48 6.33
N LEU A 319 -5.87 7.80 7.33
CA LEU A 319 -6.31 6.45 7.72
C LEU A 319 -7.76 6.38 8.22
N SER A 320 -8.27 7.46 8.80
CA SER A 320 -9.66 7.53 9.30
C SER A 320 -10.71 7.45 8.19
N GLU A 321 -10.29 7.66 6.93
CA GLU A 321 -11.16 7.62 5.76
C GLU A 321 -11.12 6.26 5.05
N PHE A 322 -10.31 5.32 5.55
CA PHE A 322 -10.24 3.97 4.99
C PHE A 322 -11.54 3.22 5.29
N THR A 323 -11.97 2.40 4.34
CA THR A 323 -13.14 1.53 4.55
C THR A 323 -12.89 0.53 5.70
N PRO A 324 -13.91 0.18 6.49
CA PRO A 324 -13.77 -0.79 7.58
C PRO A 324 -13.16 -2.13 7.13
N GLU A 325 -13.49 -2.57 5.93
CA GLU A 325 -12.98 -3.82 5.35
C GLU A 325 -11.50 -3.73 4.98
N SER A 326 -11.05 -2.57 4.48
CA SER A 326 -9.63 -2.34 4.20
C SER A 326 -8.82 -2.30 5.50
N LEU A 327 -9.34 -1.65 6.54
CA LEU A 327 -8.71 -1.63 7.87
C LEU A 327 -8.64 -3.03 8.49
N ALA A 328 -9.71 -3.83 8.37
CA ALA A 328 -9.75 -5.21 8.84
C ALA A 328 -8.73 -6.09 8.09
N LEU A 329 -8.67 -5.97 6.76
CA LEU A 329 -7.70 -6.68 5.92
C LEU A 329 -6.25 -6.31 6.28
N LEU A 330 -5.93 -5.01 6.36
CA LEU A 330 -4.61 -4.54 6.77
C LEU A 330 -4.26 -5.05 8.18
N SER A 331 -5.20 -5.00 9.14
CA SER A 331 -4.99 -5.56 10.47
C SER A 331 -4.68 -7.07 10.44
N GLY A 332 -5.32 -7.83 9.55
CA GLY A 332 -5.05 -9.26 9.35
C GLY A 332 -3.67 -9.52 8.76
N ILE A 333 -3.28 -8.74 7.74
CA ILE A 333 -1.95 -8.82 7.12
C ILE A 333 -0.84 -8.50 8.14
N TYR A 334 -0.98 -7.42 8.90
CA TYR A 334 0.00 -7.06 9.94
C TYR A 334 0.05 -8.08 11.09
N ALA A 335 -1.06 -8.74 11.41
CA ALA A 335 -1.06 -9.84 12.37
C ALA A 335 -0.25 -11.04 11.87
N GLU A 336 -0.28 -11.32 10.55
CA GLU A 336 0.56 -12.34 9.94
C GLU A 336 2.04 -11.95 9.96
N MET A 337 2.37 -10.75 9.50
CA MET A 337 3.74 -10.23 9.49
C MET A 337 4.37 -10.25 10.90
N GLN A 338 3.60 -9.86 11.92
CA GLN A 338 4.06 -9.92 13.32
C GLN A 338 4.33 -11.35 13.78
N ARG A 339 3.59 -12.34 13.25
CA ARG A 339 3.81 -13.75 13.56
C ARG A 339 5.06 -14.28 12.86
N GLU A 340 5.30 -13.87 11.63
CA GLU A 340 6.51 -14.24 10.87
C GLU A 340 7.78 -13.55 11.41
N PHE A 341 7.64 -12.38 12.05
CA PHE A 341 8.75 -11.64 12.62
C PHE A 341 8.45 -11.07 14.02
N PRO A 342 8.39 -11.94 15.07
CA PRO A 342 7.93 -11.56 16.40
C PRO A 342 8.83 -10.57 17.13
N ASP A 343 10.14 -10.57 16.85
CA ASP A 343 11.11 -9.70 17.51
C ASP A 343 11.06 -8.25 16.99
N ASP A 344 10.44 -8.03 15.83
CA ASP A 344 10.24 -6.70 15.28
C ASP A 344 8.85 -6.16 15.66
N THR A 345 8.80 -4.89 16.06
CA THR A 345 7.58 -4.26 16.59
C THR A 345 6.80 -3.45 15.55
N SER A 346 7.33 -3.28 14.33
CA SER A 346 6.72 -2.42 13.30
C SER A 346 5.33 -2.92 12.89
N ALA A 347 5.19 -4.22 12.62
CA ALA A 347 3.92 -4.85 12.27
C ALA A 347 2.87 -4.71 13.39
N GLY A 348 3.26 -4.98 14.64
CA GLY A 348 2.38 -4.84 15.81
C GLY A 348 1.91 -3.41 16.03
N ARG A 349 2.80 -2.42 15.83
CA ARG A 349 2.45 -1.00 15.87
C ARG A 349 1.44 -0.63 14.79
N TYR A 350 1.65 -1.05 13.54
CA TYR A 350 0.75 -0.74 12.44
C TYR A 350 -0.61 -1.41 12.63
N ARG A 351 -0.63 -2.66 13.10
CA ARG A 351 -1.86 -3.36 13.49
C ARG A 351 -2.66 -2.57 14.54
N ALA A 352 -2.00 -2.09 15.59
CA ALA A 352 -2.64 -1.31 16.64
C ALA A 352 -3.26 -0.02 16.09
N ILE A 353 -2.58 0.65 15.15
CA ILE A 353 -3.11 1.84 14.45
C ILE A 353 -4.39 1.46 13.67
N MET A 354 -4.37 0.40 12.86
CA MET A 354 -5.56 -0.02 12.09
C MET A 354 -6.75 -0.33 13.01
N GLN A 355 -6.49 -1.06 14.10
CA GLN A 355 -7.52 -1.39 15.10
C GLN A 355 -8.10 -0.16 15.81
N GLN A 356 -7.28 0.86 16.06
CA GLN A 356 -7.75 2.11 16.63
C GLN A 356 -8.68 2.86 15.67
N GLN A 357 -8.36 2.86 14.37
CA GLN A 357 -9.18 3.52 13.34
C GLN A 357 -10.48 2.76 13.06
N SER A 358 -10.51 1.44 13.22
CA SER A 358 -11.74 0.64 13.05
C SER A 358 -12.77 0.81 14.17
N ARG A 359 -12.42 1.45 15.30
CA ARG A 359 -13.38 1.62 16.40
C ARG A 359 -14.44 2.66 16.02
N PRO A 360 -15.74 2.36 16.17
CA PRO A 360 -16.77 3.36 15.98
C PRO A 360 -16.52 4.54 16.94
N PRO A 361 -16.76 5.78 16.51
CA PRO A 361 -16.61 6.93 17.39
C PRO A 361 -17.45 6.71 18.64
N VAL A 362 -16.83 6.80 19.82
CA VAL A 362 -17.55 6.72 21.09
C VAL A 362 -18.46 7.94 21.15
N VAL A 363 -19.74 7.74 20.83
CA VAL A 363 -20.77 8.77 21.02
C VAL A 363 -20.83 9.00 22.53
N ARG A 364 -20.18 10.07 23.01
CA ARG A 364 -20.33 10.50 24.39
C ARG A 364 -21.82 10.76 24.59
N ALA A 365 -22.47 9.93 25.40
CA ALA A 365 -23.83 10.17 25.82
C ALA A 365 -23.87 11.60 26.37
N VAL A 366 -24.60 12.49 25.67
CA VAL A 366 -24.83 13.84 26.17
C VAL A 366 -25.57 13.65 27.49
N PRO A 367 -25.01 14.08 28.63
CA PRO A 367 -25.69 13.93 29.91
C PRO A 367 -27.04 14.63 29.79
N HIS A 368 -28.13 13.87 29.96
CA HIS A 368 -29.45 14.46 30.01
C HIS A 368 -29.46 15.47 31.15
N PRO A 369 -29.91 16.72 30.91
CA PRO A 369 -30.02 17.70 31.98
C PRO A 369 -31.01 17.14 33.02
N SER A 370 -30.50 16.96 34.24
CA SER A 370 -31.31 16.64 35.41
C SER A 370 -32.38 17.71 35.57
N ARG A 371 -33.65 17.29 35.58
CA ARG A 371 -34.78 18.18 35.88
C ARG A 371 -34.92 18.42 37.37
#